data_AF-X0VR77-F1
#
_entry.id   AF-X0VR77-F1
#
_cell.length_a   1.000
_cell.length_b   1.000
_cell.length_c   1.000
_cell.angle_alpha   90.00
_cell.angle_beta   90.00
_cell.angle_gamma   90.00
#
_symmetry.space_group_name_H-M   'P 1'
#
loop_
_entity.id
_entity.type
_entity.pdbx_description
1 polymer ?
#
loop_
_entity_poly.entity_id
_entity_poly.type
_entity_poly.pdbx_seq_one_letter_code
_entity_poly.pdbx_strand_id
1 'polypeptide(L)'
;MVRFGGADSWFGIGVDVSGSTAIVGSHGAAYLFEEQGPNWTQTAELTSSGGCFGERVAICGSRAVIADPYEGVDQGAVYVFKNADTGWQEDDKLLPEAPLDWCSYDYFGWGVAISGPVALVGARTLGDYGKAYVYEDSGTTWQQTARLTSDPLPDWFSDGVAISGSTV
;
A
#
# COMPACT_ATOMS: atom_id res chain seq x y z
N MET A 1 -7.65 29.09 8.89
CA MET A 1 -8.49 27.88 8.91
C MET A 1 -8.74 27.49 7.46
N VAL A 2 -7.96 26.56 6.92
CA VAL A 2 -8.19 26.04 5.57
C VAL A 2 -9.37 25.08 5.70
N ARG A 3 -10.47 25.39 5.01
CA ARG A 3 -11.61 24.48 4.89
C ARG A 3 -11.42 23.71 3.59
N PHE A 4 -11.14 22.42 3.72
CA PHE A 4 -11.25 21.48 2.62
C PHE A 4 -12.74 21.20 2.42
N GLY A 5 -13.23 21.37 1.20
CA GLY A 5 -14.63 21.21 0.86
C GLY A 5 -14.80 20.36 -0.38
N GLY A 6 -15.76 19.43 -0.32
CA GLY A 6 -16.43 18.89 -1.51
C GLY A 6 -15.71 17.77 -2.26
N ALA A 7 -14.84 17.02 -1.59
CA ALA A 7 -14.32 15.70 -1.99
C ALA A 7 -13.68 14.97 -0.79
N ASP A 8 -13.49 15.69 0.32
CA ASP A 8 -12.76 15.27 1.53
C ASP A 8 -13.57 14.38 2.49
N SER A 9 -14.36 13.43 1.97
CA SER A 9 -14.86 12.39 2.87
C SER A 9 -13.64 11.63 3.42
N TRP A 10 -13.47 11.71 4.74
CA TRP A 10 -12.49 10.95 5.52
C TRP A 10 -11.02 11.35 5.34
N PHE A 11 -10.74 12.63 5.11
CA PHE A 11 -9.37 13.14 5.28
C PHE A 11 -8.80 12.71 6.65
N GLY A 12 -7.60 12.13 6.66
CA GLY A 12 -6.97 11.57 7.85
C GLY A 12 -7.26 10.10 8.10
N ILE A 13 -7.93 9.39 7.17
CA ILE A 13 -8.19 7.95 7.30
C ILE A 13 -6.92 7.10 7.24
N GLY A 14 -5.94 7.54 6.46
CA GLY A 14 -4.58 6.99 6.42
C GLY A 14 -3.59 8.11 6.67
N VAL A 15 -2.56 7.85 7.46
CA VAL A 15 -1.50 8.81 7.75
C VAL A 15 -0.17 8.09 7.85
N ASP A 16 0.88 8.72 7.36
CA ASP A 16 2.27 8.29 7.58
C ASP A 16 3.23 9.48 7.48
N VAL A 17 4.44 9.35 8.00
CA VAL A 17 5.44 10.44 8.02
C VAL A 17 6.84 9.90 7.78
N SER A 18 7.60 10.60 6.93
CA SER A 18 9.00 10.33 6.66
C SER A 18 9.80 11.62 6.69
N GLY A 19 10.59 11.83 7.75
CA GLY A 19 11.35 13.06 7.93
C GLY A 19 10.42 14.28 8.07
N SER A 20 10.61 15.28 7.20
CA SER A 20 9.80 16.50 7.16
C SER A 20 8.54 16.38 6.29
N THR A 21 8.28 15.21 5.72
CA THR A 21 7.15 14.99 4.82
C THR A 21 6.11 14.10 5.48
N ALA A 22 4.86 14.55 5.54
CA ALA A 22 3.72 13.75 5.97
C ALA A 22 2.80 13.48 4.78
N ILE A 23 2.25 12.26 4.72
CA ILE A 23 1.19 11.89 3.78
C ILE A 23 -0.11 11.68 4.55
N VAL A 24 -1.19 12.26 4.05
CA VAL A 24 -2.54 12.15 4.63
C VAL A 24 -3.52 11.72 3.56
N GLY A 25 -4.12 10.55 3.76
CA GLY A 25 -5.11 9.96 2.90
C GLY A 25 -6.51 10.54 3.08
N SER A 26 -7.30 10.46 2.02
CA SER A 26 -8.76 10.67 2.00
C SER A 26 -9.42 9.63 1.10
N HIS A 27 -10.74 9.72 0.94
CA HIS A 27 -11.46 8.91 -0.04
C HIS A 27 -11.31 9.53 -1.44
N GLY A 28 -10.36 9.04 -2.22
CA GLY A 28 -10.09 9.44 -3.61
C GLY A 28 -8.77 10.21 -3.81
N ALA A 29 -8.04 10.55 -2.74
CA ALA A 29 -6.79 11.29 -2.85
C ALA A 29 -5.83 11.01 -1.67
N ALA A 30 -4.56 11.35 -1.86
CA ALA A 30 -3.60 11.49 -0.77
C ALA A 30 -2.87 12.82 -0.88
N TYR A 31 -2.70 13.50 0.24
CA TYR A 31 -2.13 14.84 0.33
C TYR A 31 -0.78 14.80 1.00
N LEU A 32 0.20 15.50 0.41
CA LEU A 32 1.53 15.61 0.98
C LEU A 32 1.65 16.95 1.69
N PHE A 33 2.21 16.93 2.88
CA PHE A 33 2.51 18.11 3.68
C PHE A 33 4.01 18.14 3.99
N GLU A 34 4.61 19.33 3.86
CA GLU A 34 6.00 19.57 4.25
C GLU A 34 6.06 20.45 5.49
N GLU A 35 6.93 20.08 6.42
CA GLU A 35 7.26 20.86 7.60
C GLU A 35 8.03 22.13 7.20
N GLN A 36 7.53 23.28 7.62
CA GLN A 36 8.13 24.60 7.42
C GLN A 36 8.18 25.33 8.76
N GLY A 37 9.17 24.96 9.58
CA GLY A 37 9.31 25.46 10.94
C GLY A 37 8.16 24.94 11.82
N PRO A 38 7.36 25.80 12.48
CA PRO A 38 6.25 25.33 13.31
C PRO A 38 4.98 24.97 12.50
N ASN A 39 4.99 25.16 11.18
CA ASN A 39 3.81 24.98 10.32
C ASN A 39 4.00 23.81 9.37
N TRP A 40 2.89 23.22 8.95
CA TRP A 40 2.83 22.23 7.88
C TRP A 40 2.06 22.80 6.71
N THR A 41 2.61 22.69 5.50
CA THR A 41 2.00 23.22 4.27
C THR A 41 1.75 22.08 3.30
N GLN A 42 0.55 21.98 2.75
CA GLN A 42 0.26 21.03 1.67
C GLN A 42 1.06 21.39 0.42
N THR A 43 1.84 20.44 -0.09
CA THR A 43 2.74 20.64 -1.25
C THR A 43 2.31 19.83 -2.47
N ALA A 44 1.56 18.75 -2.29
CA ALA A 44 1.02 17.97 -3.40
C ALA A 44 -0.33 17.33 -3.04
N GLU A 45 -1.06 16.97 -4.09
CA GLU A 45 -2.25 16.13 -4.06
C GLU A 45 -2.03 15.02 -5.10
N LEU A 46 -2.11 13.79 -4.65
CA LEU A 46 -1.97 12.58 -5.46
C LEU A 46 -3.37 12.01 -5.64
N THR A 47 -3.72 11.68 -6.88
CA THR A 47 -5.01 11.09 -7.25
C THR A 47 -4.79 9.94 -8.20
N SER A 48 -5.77 9.04 -8.25
CA SER A 48 -5.88 8.00 -9.25
C SER A 48 -7.31 7.98 -9.80
N SER A 49 -7.54 7.23 -10.88
CA SER A 49 -8.85 7.07 -11.50
C SER A 49 -9.79 6.12 -10.73
N GLY A 50 -9.30 5.42 -9.73
CA GLY A 50 -10.09 4.45 -8.96
C GLY A 50 -10.87 5.09 -7.79
N GLY A 51 -11.89 4.36 -7.32
CA GLY A 51 -12.96 4.91 -6.47
C GLY A 51 -12.60 5.11 -5.00
N CYS A 52 -11.55 4.45 -4.50
CA CYS A 52 -11.19 4.46 -3.07
C CYS A 52 -9.68 4.63 -2.84
N PHE A 53 -9.00 5.21 -3.83
CA PHE A 53 -7.60 5.62 -3.72
C PHE A 53 -7.36 6.50 -2.50
N GLY A 54 -6.24 6.31 -1.81
CA GLY A 54 -5.83 7.20 -0.72
C GLY A 54 -6.27 6.78 0.68
N GLU A 55 -7.10 5.74 0.82
CA GLU A 55 -7.50 5.29 2.16
C GLU A 55 -6.39 4.59 2.96
N ARG A 56 -5.38 4.05 2.26
CA ARG A 56 -4.19 3.44 2.87
C ARG A 56 -2.97 4.04 2.19
N VAL A 57 -2.11 4.63 2.99
CA VAL A 57 -0.93 5.36 2.53
C VAL A 57 0.28 4.96 3.36
N ALA A 58 1.45 4.95 2.73
CA ALA A 58 2.73 4.82 3.41
C ALA A 58 3.78 5.67 2.67
N ILE A 59 4.77 6.21 3.38
CA ILE A 59 5.81 7.05 2.79
C ILE A 59 7.19 6.71 3.36
N CYS A 60 8.21 6.65 2.49
CA CYS A 60 9.60 6.51 2.90
C CYS A 60 10.50 7.29 1.95
N GLY A 61 11.21 8.28 2.50
CA GLY A 61 12.05 9.18 1.73
C GLY A 61 11.26 9.89 0.64
N SER A 62 11.69 9.75 -0.61
CA SER A 62 11.04 10.35 -1.79
C SER A 62 10.00 9.44 -2.45
N ARG A 63 9.53 8.40 -1.77
CA ARG A 63 8.54 7.44 -2.31
C ARG A 63 7.32 7.35 -1.42
N ALA A 64 6.16 7.23 -2.04
CA ALA A 64 4.89 6.98 -1.37
C ALA A 64 4.19 5.80 -2.04
N VAL A 65 3.46 5.04 -1.23
CA VAL A 65 2.65 3.92 -1.67
C VAL A 65 1.22 4.20 -1.26
N ILE A 66 0.30 4.16 -2.21
CA ILE A 66 -1.10 4.50 -2.01
C ILE A 66 -1.97 3.40 -2.58
N ALA A 67 -2.83 2.83 -1.75
CA ALA A 67 -3.72 1.77 -2.18
C ALA A 67 -5.04 2.31 -2.76
N ASP A 68 -5.59 1.52 -3.69
CA ASP A 68 -6.99 1.53 -4.05
C ASP A 68 -7.52 0.08 -3.99
N PRO A 69 -7.96 -0.39 -2.80
CA PRO A 69 -8.37 -1.78 -2.60
C PRO A 69 -9.63 -2.19 -3.37
N TYR A 70 -10.36 -1.23 -3.92
CA TYR A 70 -11.64 -1.44 -4.60
C TYR A 70 -11.55 -1.17 -6.11
N GLU A 71 -10.32 -1.03 -6.64
CA GLU A 71 -10.15 -0.87 -8.07
C GLU A 71 -10.65 -2.11 -8.83
N GLY A 72 -11.33 -1.87 -9.95
CA GLY A 72 -11.90 -2.90 -10.81
C GLY A 72 -13.17 -3.53 -10.21
N VAL A 73 -13.17 -4.86 -10.10
CA VAL A 73 -14.20 -5.60 -9.37
C VAL A 73 -13.55 -6.10 -8.09
N ASP A 74 -13.27 -5.20 -7.15
CA ASP A 74 -12.63 -5.49 -5.84
C ASP A 74 -11.33 -6.30 -5.91
N GLN A 75 -10.61 -6.20 -7.03
CA GLN A 75 -9.29 -6.83 -7.20
C GLN A 75 -8.25 -6.04 -6.40
N GLY A 76 -8.39 -4.72 -6.43
CA GLY A 76 -7.51 -3.77 -5.76
C GLY A 76 -6.21 -3.55 -6.51
N ALA A 77 -5.61 -2.39 -6.29
CA ALA A 77 -4.29 -2.05 -6.77
C ALA A 77 -3.55 -1.18 -5.75
N VAL A 78 -2.25 -1.08 -5.96
CA VAL A 78 -1.40 -0.17 -5.19
C VAL A 78 -0.54 0.63 -6.15
N TYR A 79 -0.48 1.94 -5.95
CA TYR A 79 0.26 2.86 -6.77
C TYR A 79 1.50 3.34 -6.01
N VAL A 80 2.64 3.32 -6.68
CA VAL A 80 3.87 3.90 -6.18
C VAL A 80 4.02 5.28 -6.80
N PHE A 81 4.27 6.26 -5.95
CA PHE A 81 4.61 7.62 -6.37
C PHE A 81 6.04 7.92 -5.96
N LYS A 82 6.73 8.71 -6.79
CA LYS A 82 8.09 9.17 -6.54
C LYS A 82 8.15 10.69 -6.67
N ASN A 83 8.78 11.32 -5.69
CA ASN A 83 9.10 12.73 -5.75
C ASN A 83 10.35 12.95 -6.61
N ALA A 84 10.15 13.51 -7.80
CA ALA A 84 11.20 13.90 -8.73
C ALA A 84 11.40 15.42 -8.73
N ASP A 85 12.36 15.94 -9.51
CA ASP A 85 12.62 17.38 -9.61
C ASP A 85 11.41 18.20 -10.08
N THR A 86 10.49 17.55 -10.80
CA THR A 86 9.23 18.14 -11.29
C THR A 86 8.05 17.93 -10.35
N GLY A 87 8.28 17.39 -9.14
CA GLY A 87 7.26 17.04 -8.17
C GLY A 87 6.94 15.54 -8.14
N TRP A 88 5.88 15.20 -7.40
CA TRP A 88 5.40 13.83 -7.28
C TRP A 88 4.76 13.32 -8.57
N GLN A 89 5.16 12.12 -8.98
CA GLN A 89 4.64 11.44 -10.18
C GLN A 89 4.38 9.97 -9.86
N GLU A 90 3.40 9.38 -10.54
CA GLU A 90 3.21 7.92 -10.50
C GLU A 90 4.45 7.25 -11.14
N ASP A 91 5.07 6.37 -10.38
CA ASP A 91 6.29 5.63 -10.74
C ASP A 91 5.93 4.22 -11.23
N ASP A 92 4.99 3.55 -10.56
CA ASP A 92 4.54 2.21 -10.93
C ASP A 92 3.15 1.87 -10.36
N LYS A 93 2.52 0.85 -10.92
CA LYS A 93 1.29 0.23 -10.43
C LYS A 93 1.53 -1.22 -10.08
N LEU A 94 1.47 -1.52 -8.79
CA LEU A 94 1.65 -2.86 -8.25
C LEU A 94 0.37 -3.68 -8.37
N LEU A 95 0.51 -4.87 -8.91
CA LEU A 95 -0.49 -5.93 -8.97
C LEU A 95 0.17 -7.26 -8.60
N PRO A 96 -0.55 -8.22 -8.01
CA PRO A 96 0.00 -9.55 -7.78
C PRO A 96 0.45 -10.20 -9.10
N GLU A 97 1.59 -10.88 -9.08
CA GLU A 97 2.05 -11.64 -10.25
C GLU A 97 1.18 -12.89 -10.49
N ALA A 98 1.04 -13.25 -11.77
CA ALA A 98 0.23 -14.38 -12.22
C ALA A 98 0.76 -15.75 -11.72
N PRO A 99 -0.11 -16.78 -11.58
CA PRO A 99 -1.54 -16.76 -11.89
C PRO A 99 -2.32 -15.96 -10.87
N LEU A 100 -3.06 -14.98 -11.36
CA LEU A 100 -4.09 -14.33 -10.59
C LEU A 100 -5.18 -15.39 -10.42
N ASP A 101 -5.28 -15.95 -9.23
CA ASP A 101 -6.50 -16.63 -8.83
C ASP A 101 -7.53 -15.50 -8.71
N TRP A 102 -8.14 -15.10 -9.83
CA TRP A 102 -9.07 -13.96 -9.97
C TRP A 102 -10.39 -14.20 -9.21
N CYS A 103 -10.32 -14.71 -7.97
CA CYS A 103 -11.37 -14.51 -7.01
C CYS A 103 -11.58 -13.00 -6.93
N SER A 104 -12.77 -12.57 -7.34
CA SER A 104 -13.11 -11.19 -7.67
C SER A 104 -13.15 -10.24 -6.47
N TYR A 105 -12.41 -10.52 -5.39
CA TYR A 105 -12.53 -9.88 -4.08
C TYR A 105 -11.26 -10.05 -3.23
N ASP A 106 -10.08 -9.95 -3.85
CA ASP A 106 -8.79 -10.11 -3.13
C ASP A 106 -8.39 -8.82 -2.38
N TYR A 107 -9.06 -7.69 -2.64
CA TYR A 107 -8.85 -6.39 -1.97
C TYR A 107 -7.35 -6.06 -1.82
N PHE A 108 -6.57 -6.25 -2.88
CA PHE A 108 -5.13 -5.98 -2.88
C PHE A 108 -4.89 -4.50 -2.54
N GLY A 109 -3.99 -4.24 -1.59
CA GLY A 109 -3.81 -2.90 -1.03
C GLY A 109 -4.58 -2.66 0.28
N TRP A 110 -5.23 -3.67 0.86
CA TRP A 110 -5.92 -3.55 2.16
C TRP A 110 -5.02 -3.02 3.28
N GLY A 111 -3.73 -3.35 3.20
CA GLY A 111 -2.66 -2.74 3.98
C GLY A 111 -1.44 -2.49 3.11
N VAL A 112 -0.72 -1.40 3.38
CA VAL A 112 0.51 -1.04 2.66
C VAL A 112 1.58 -0.58 3.65
N ALA A 113 2.84 -0.86 3.32
CA ALA A 113 4.00 -0.32 3.99
C ALA A 113 5.15 -0.16 2.98
N ILE A 114 6.04 0.80 3.21
CA ILE A 114 7.25 0.98 2.41
C ILE A 114 8.44 1.29 3.32
N SER A 115 9.59 0.69 3.00
CA SER A 115 10.86 0.95 3.67
C SER A 115 12.00 0.85 2.66
N GLY A 116 12.58 1.99 2.30
CA GLY A 116 13.65 2.07 1.30
C GLY A 116 13.20 1.55 -0.06
N PRO A 117 13.83 0.49 -0.62
CA PRO A 117 13.43 -0.11 -1.89
C PRO A 117 12.38 -1.22 -1.76
N VAL A 118 11.86 -1.49 -0.56
CA VAL A 118 10.90 -2.58 -0.31
C VAL A 118 9.52 -2.02 -0.02
N ALA A 119 8.49 -2.53 -0.69
CA ALA A 119 7.10 -2.28 -0.39
C ALA A 119 6.41 -3.59 0.00
N LEU A 120 5.55 -3.54 1.02
CA LEU A 120 4.73 -4.65 1.47
C LEU A 120 3.27 -4.32 1.20
N VAL A 121 2.56 -5.22 0.54
CA VAL A 121 1.14 -5.06 0.21
C VAL A 121 0.33 -6.23 0.74
N GLY A 122 -0.68 -5.95 1.56
CA GLY A 122 -1.65 -6.93 2.01
C GLY A 122 -2.84 -7.05 1.07
N ALA A 123 -3.34 -8.26 0.89
CA ALA A 123 -4.58 -8.58 0.21
C ALA A 123 -5.49 -9.36 1.15
N ARG A 124 -6.72 -8.88 1.30
CA ARG A 124 -7.75 -9.54 2.11
C ARG A 124 -8.59 -10.39 1.17
N THR A 125 -8.52 -11.71 1.29
CA THR A 125 -9.37 -12.62 0.53
C THR A 125 -10.67 -12.92 1.27
N LEU A 126 -11.80 -13.00 0.56
CA LEU A 126 -13.05 -13.51 1.13
C LEU A 126 -13.02 -15.04 1.21
N GLY A 127 -12.96 -15.59 2.44
CA GLY A 127 -13.08 -17.04 2.68
C GLY A 127 -11.75 -17.81 2.78
N ASP A 128 -10.63 -17.15 2.50
CA ASP A 128 -9.27 -17.69 2.66
C ASP A 128 -8.46 -16.85 3.65
N TYR A 129 -7.28 -17.37 4.02
CA TYR A 129 -6.28 -16.60 4.75
C TYR A 129 -5.73 -15.46 3.87
N GLY A 130 -5.71 -14.24 4.43
CA GLY A 130 -5.14 -13.08 3.75
C GLY A 130 -3.69 -13.32 3.31
N LYS A 131 -3.30 -12.69 2.20
CA LYS A 131 -1.96 -12.80 1.62
C LYS A 131 -1.23 -11.48 1.81
N ALA A 132 0.10 -11.51 1.89
CA ALA A 132 0.93 -10.33 1.76
C ALA A 132 1.98 -10.54 0.66
N TYR A 133 2.34 -9.47 -0.02
CA TYR A 133 3.22 -9.48 -1.19
C TYR A 133 4.36 -8.52 -0.94
N VAL A 134 5.58 -8.96 -1.21
CA VAL A 134 6.79 -8.14 -1.11
C VAL A 134 7.16 -7.70 -2.51
N TYR A 135 7.32 -6.40 -2.70
CA TYR A 135 7.81 -5.79 -3.91
C TYR A 135 9.15 -5.11 -3.65
N GLU A 136 10.08 -5.25 -4.59
CA GLU A 136 11.37 -4.58 -4.56
C GLU A 136 11.55 -3.70 -5.80
N ASP A 137 12.03 -2.48 -5.58
CA ASP A 137 12.41 -1.57 -6.65
C ASP A 137 13.74 -2.00 -7.29
N SER A 138 13.67 -2.40 -8.55
CA SER A 138 14.84 -2.76 -9.38
C SER A 138 15.59 -1.55 -9.96
N GLY A 139 15.08 -0.33 -9.74
CA GLY A 139 15.57 0.93 -10.27
C GLY A 139 14.85 1.40 -11.54
N THR A 140 14.13 0.51 -12.21
CA THR A 140 13.27 0.83 -13.37
C THR A 140 11.82 0.44 -13.20
N THR A 141 11.56 -0.61 -12.42
CA THR A 141 10.21 -1.11 -12.11
C THR A 141 10.22 -1.76 -10.73
N TRP A 142 9.04 -1.91 -10.14
CA TRP A 142 8.83 -2.75 -8.97
C TRP A 142 8.53 -4.19 -9.39
N GLN A 143 9.13 -5.15 -8.70
CA GLN A 143 8.98 -6.58 -8.99
C GLN A 143 8.55 -7.32 -7.73
N GLN A 144 7.63 -8.28 -7.85
CA GLN A 144 7.18 -9.06 -6.71
C GLN A 144 8.25 -10.10 -6.36
N THR A 145 8.93 -9.96 -5.22
CA THR A 145 10.00 -10.88 -4.81
C THR A 145 9.53 -11.99 -3.87
N ALA A 146 8.41 -11.79 -3.19
CA ALA A 146 7.83 -12.82 -2.34
C ALA A 146 6.30 -12.71 -2.20
N ARG A 147 5.69 -13.84 -1.88
CA ARG A 147 4.31 -13.95 -1.43
C ARG A 147 4.29 -14.65 -0.08
N LEU A 148 3.76 -13.97 0.92
CA LEU A 148 3.61 -14.43 2.30
C LEU A 148 2.16 -14.86 2.51
N THR A 149 1.99 -16.06 3.01
CA THR A 149 0.70 -16.59 3.49
C THR A 149 0.88 -16.90 4.96
N SER A 150 -0.15 -16.69 5.78
CA SER A 150 -0.16 -17.42 7.05
C SER A 150 -0.24 -18.89 6.69
N ASP A 151 0.67 -19.71 7.22
CA ASP A 151 0.48 -21.15 7.16
C ASP A 151 -0.93 -21.44 7.69
N PRO A 152 -1.76 -22.25 7.01
CA PRO A 152 -2.88 -22.85 7.72
C PRO A 152 -2.22 -23.50 8.93
N LEU A 153 -2.64 -23.11 10.14
CA LEU A 153 -2.31 -23.91 11.30
C LEU A 153 -2.54 -25.35 10.86
N PRO A 154 -1.53 -26.23 10.92
CA PRO A 154 -1.78 -27.60 10.59
C PRO A 154 -2.96 -28.02 11.44
N ASP A 155 -4.02 -28.53 10.82
CA ASP A 155 -5.18 -29.04 11.52
C ASP A 155 -4.74 -30.27 12.33
N TRP A 156 -3.99 -30.06 13.41
CA TRP A 156 -3.50 -31.08 14.35
C TRP A 156 -3.96 -30.77 15.78
N PHE A 157 -5.16 -30.18 15.91
CA PHE A 157 -6.18 -30.83 16.73
C PHE A 157 -6.79 -32.10 16.05
N SER A 158 -6.17 -32.57 14.96
CA SER A 158 -6.13 -33.97 14.54
C SER A 158 -4.67 -34.47 14.49
N ASP A 159 -4.10 -34.74 15.67
CA ASP A 159 -2.89 -35.54 15.93
C ASP A 159 -1.59 -35.29 15.13
N GLY A 160 -0.56 -34.76 15.82
CA GLY A 160 0.84 -35.15 15.56
C GLY A 160 1.86 -34.00 15.53
N VAL A 161 2.90 -34.13 16.36
CA VAL A 161 4.06 -33.23 16.48
C VAL A 161 4.93 -33.24 15.21
N ALA A 162 5.42 -32.06 14.78
CA ALA A 162 6.67 -31.98 14.01
C ALA A 162 7.48 -30.72 14.39
N ILE A 163 8.67 -30.95 14.97
CA ILE A 163 9.79 -29.99 14.99
C ILE A 163 10.57 -30.22 13.69
N SER A 164 10.91 -29.15 12.98
CA SER A 164 11.91 -29.20 11.91
C SER A 164 12.89 -28.04 12.09
N GLY A 165 13.99 -28.32 12.76
CA GLY A 165 15.22 -27.55 12.61
C GLY A 165 16.19 -28.31 11.72
N SER A 166 16.99 -27.59 10.94
CA SER A 166 18.43 -27.85 10.84
C SER A 166 19.13 -26.79 10.00
N THR A 167 20.07 -26.14 10.67
CA THR A 167 21.26 -25.49 10.12
C THR A 167 22.09 -26.48 9.31
N VAL A 168 22.70 -26.02 8.21
CA VAL A 168 24.03 -26.45 7.75
C VAL A 168 24.81 -25.20 7.38
#